data_AF-A0A6P1FIZ2-F1
#
_entry.id   AF-A0A6P1FIZ2-F1
#
_cell.length_a   1.000
_cell.length_b   1.000
_cell.length_c   1.000
_cell.angle_alpha   90.00
_cell.angle_beta   90.00
_cell.angle_gamma   90.00
#
_symmetry.space_group_name_H-M   'P 1'
#
loop_
_entity.id
_entity.type
_entity.pdbx_description
1 polymer ?
#
loop_
_entity_poly.entity_id
_entity_poly.type
_entity_poly.pdbx_seq_one_letter_code
_entity_poly.pdbx_strand_id
1 'polypeptide(L)'
;MPVAPSDLVYGYVRGRYILAVGDTVSDFDRLPDIRPAVGTVRFRWLGSALVATQPIPTAVVPLIVDASIDPLTGDLLDEAGGVGVCFVAGRYEVTFRFVGVTVPSFQIEVFNTHTERAPLDLPGAAPLTPAPGERFVVNEQVYRDTLAAVLKAQVVARRRSAD
;
A
#
# COMPACT_ATOMS: atom_id res chain seq x y z
N MET A 1 -6.83 23.01 -24.93
CA MET A 1 -6.96 22.15 -23.74
C MET A 1 -8.06 22.73 -22.88
N PRO A 2 -9.05 21.95 -22.40
CA PRO A 2 -9.99 22.43 -21.38
C PRO A 2 -9.22 22.83 -20.11
N VAL A 3 -9.66 23.89 -19.43
CA VAL A 3 -9.04 24.36 -18.19
C VAL A 3 -9.78 23.71 -17.02
N ALA A 4 -9.03 23.09 -16.10
CA ALA A 4 -9.60 22.51 -14.90
C ALA A 4 -10.13 23.63 -13.97
N PRO A 5 -11.29 23.43 -13.31
CA PRO A 5 -11.78 24.37 -12.31
C PRO A 5 -10.80 24.56 -11.14
N SER A 6 -10.72 25.79 -10.62
CA SER A 6 -9.72 26.19 -9.62
C SER A 6 -10.04 25.76 -8.17
N ASP A 7 -11.28 25.35 -7.92
CA ASP A 7 -11.76 24.83 -6.63
C ASP A 7 -11.50 23.32 -6.46
N LEU A 8 -10.99 22.65 -7.50
CA LEU A 8 -10.56 21.27 -7.39
C LEU A 8 -9.28 21.16 -6.59
N VAL A 9 -9.31 20.23 -5.65
CA VAL A 9 -8.19 19.92 -4.79
C VAL A 9 -7.65 18.56 -5.20
N TYR A 10 -6.33 18.41 -5.20
CA TYR A 10 -5.65 17.21 -5.70
C TYR A 10 -4.79 16.57 -4.62
N GLY A 11 -4.54 15.27 -4.76
CA GLY A 11 -3.59 14.53 -3.95
C GLY A 11 -2.83 13.48 -4.75
N TYR A 12 -1.64 13.13 -4.28
CA TYR A 12 -0.71 12.22 -4.95
C TYR A 12 -0.75 10.84 -4.31
N VAL A 13 -0.79 9.80 -5.14
CA VAL A 13 -0.85 8.40 -4.73
C VAL A 13 0.34 7.67 -5.33
N ARG A 14 1.05 6.89 -4.51
CA ARG A 14 2.16 6.04 -4.95
C ARG A 14 1.94 4.61 -4.46
N GLY A 15 2.55 3.65 -5.13
CA GLY A 15 2.66 2.29 -4.62
C GLY A 15 3.78 1.57 -5.33
N ARG A 16 4.32 0.54 -4.68
CA ARG A 16 5.30 -0.37 -5.27
C ARG A 16 4.85 -1.81 -5.03
N TYR A 17 4.80 -2.60 -6.10
CA TYR A 17 4.29 -3.96 -6.08
C TYR A 17 5.34 -4.92 -6.63
N ILE A 18 5.78 -5.83 -5.77
CA ILE A 18 6.73 -6.88 -6.08
C ILE A 18 6.13 -8.24 -5.74
N LEU A 19 6.54 -9.25 -6.48
CA LEU A 19 6.20 -10.65 -6.29
C LEU A 19 7.41 -11.34 -5.66
N ALA A 20 7.17 -12.08 -4.59
CA ALA A 20 8.11 -13.07 -4.09
C ALA A 20 7.87 -14.35 -4.90
N VAL A 21 8.78 -14.65 -5.82
CA VAL A 21 8.77 -15.89 -6.59
C VAL A 21 9.65 -16.89 -5.85
N GLY A 22 9.25 -18.17 -5.81
CA GLY A 22 10.14 -19.20 -5.25
C GLY A 22 11.51 -19.19 -5.95
N ASP A 23 12.51 -19.76 -5.28
CA ASP A 23 13.89 -19.90 -5.78
C ASP A 23 13.91 -20.26 -7.27
N THR A 24 14.55 -19.41 -8.08
CA THR A 24 14.75 -19.65 -9.49
C THR A 24 16.24 -19.77 -9.80
N VAL A 25 16.57 -20.30 -10.99
CA VAL A 25 17.97 -20.54 -11.40
C VAL A 25 18.81 -19.26 -11.57
N SER A 26 18.29 -18.08 -11.18
CA SER A 26 19.00 -16.80 -11.27
C SER A 26 20.10 -16.63 -10.23
N ASP A 27 20.00 -17.30 -9.08
CA ASP A 27 21.07 -17.29 -8.09
C ASP A 27 21.28 -18.68 -7.43
N PHE A 28 22.23 -18.75 -6.49
CA PHE A 28 22.59 -19.99 -5.78
C PHE A 28 22.08 -20.01 -4.35
N ASP A 29 21.50 -18.90 -3.89
CA ASP A 29 20.92 -18.87 -2.56
C ASP A 29 19.52 -19.48 -2.71
N ARG A 30 19.18 -20.46 -1.89
CA ARG A 30 17.90 -21.17 -2.05
C ARG A 30 16.72 -20.32 -1.56
N LEU A 31 16.78 -19.01 -1.76
CA LEU A 31 15.82 -18.04 -1.28
C LEU A 31 14.90 -17.58 -2.41
N PRO A 32 13.75 -16.99 -2.06
CA PRO A 32 12.84 -16.43 -3.06
C PRO A 32 13.46 -15.24 -3.81
N ASP A 33 13.33 -15.26 -5.13
CA ASP A 33 13.64 -14.13 -5.99
C ASP A 33 12.55 -13.05 -5.93
N ILE A 34 12.95 -11.79 -6.03
CA ILE A 34 12.03 -10.65 -6.12
C ILE A 34 11.84 -10.26 -7.58
N ARG A 35 10.58 -10.17 -8.02
CA ARG A 35 10.24 -9.67 -9.36
C ARG A 35 9.17 -8.59 -9.29
N PRO A 36 9.24 -7.51 -10.07
CA PRO A 36 8.15 -6.56 -10.20
C PRO A 36 6.83 -7.24 -10.61
N ALA A 37 5.71 -6.78 -10.04
CA ALA A 37 4.40 -7.22 -10.52
C ALA A 37 4.17 -6.69 -11.95
N VAL A 38 3.47 -7.47 -12.78
CA VAL A 38 3.11 -7.07 -14.14
C VAL A 38 1.60 -6.91 -14.23
N GLY A 39 1.13 -5.76 -14.70
CA GLY A 39 -0.29 -5.49 -14.89
C GLY A 39 -0.67 -4.04 -14.64
N THR A 40 -1.93 -3.81 -14.26
CA THR A 40 -2.47 -2.47 -14.00
C THR A 40 -3.17 -2.38 -12.65
N VAL A 41 -3.19 -1.16 -12.10
CA VAL A 41 -3.99 -0.77 -10.94
C VAL A 41 -5.08 0.17 -11.41
N ARG A 42 -6.32 -0.17 -11.10
CA ARG A 42 -7.50 0.55 -11.54
C ARG A 42 -8.13 1.30 -10.37
N PHE A 43 -8.38 2.58 -10.59
CA PHE A 43 -9.00 3.48 -9.62
C PHE A 43 -10.39 3.89 -10.11
N ARG A 44 -11.39 3.62 -9.28
CA ARG A 44 -12.78 4.03 -9.52
C ARG A 44 -13.22 4.99 -8.43
N TRP A 45 -13.63 6.19 -8.82
CA TRP A 45 -14.21 7.16 -7.88
C TRP A 45 -15.49 6.61 -7.25
N LEU A 46 -15.65 6.82 -5.94
CA LEU A 46 -16.81 6.40 -5.17
C LEU A 46 -17.69 7.57 -4.70
N GLY A 47 -17.24 8.81 -4.86
CA GLY A 47 -18.02 9.98 -4.50
C GLY A 47 -19.12 10.31 -5.52
N SER A 48 -19.91 11.33 -5.21
CA SER A 48 -20.81 11.97 -6.18
C SER A 48 -20.02 12.74 -7.24
N ALA A 49 -20.64 13.08 -8.37
CA ALA A 49 -20.04 14.00 -9.33
C ALA A 49 -19.74 15.33 -8.62
N LEU A 50 -18.52 15.84 -8.76
CA LEU A 50 -18.14 17.11 -8.15
C LEU A 50 -18.66 18.24 -9.03
N VAL A 51 -19.33 19.22 -8.43
CA VAL A 51 -19.74 20.43 -9.14
C VAL A 51 -18.76 21.52 -8.75
N ALA A 52 -17.86 21.85 -9.67
CA ALA A 52 -17.05 23.04 -9.53
C ALA A 52 -17.92 24.26 -9.82
N THR A 53 -17.92 25.25 -8.94
CA THR A 53 -18.93 26.33 -8.98
C THR A 53 -18.45 27.59 -9.70
N GLN A 54 -17.16 27.65 -10.07
CA GLN A 54 -16.52 28.85 -10.62
C GLN A 54 -15.61 28.49 -11.80
N PRO A 55 -15.58 29.30 -12.87
CA PRO A 55 -16.46 30.44 -13.19
C PRO A 55 -17.83 30.01 -13.79
N ILE A 56 -17.97 28.74 -14.17
CA ILE A 56 -19.22 28.15 -14.70
C ILE A 56 -19.43 26.83 -13.95
N PRO A 57 -20.65 26.53 -13.45
CA PRO A 57 -20.97 25.24 -12.86
C PRO A 57 -20.54 24.10 -13.79
N THR A 58 -19.47 23.40 -13.41
CA THR A 58 -18.86 22.34 -14.22
C THR A 58 -18.95 21.04 -13.44
N ALA A 59 -19.69 20.09 -14.00
CA ALA A 59 -19.72 18.74 -13.46
C ALA A 59 -18.42 18.01 -13.82
N VAL A 60 -17.63 17.67 -12.82
CA VAL A 60 -16.47 16.80 -12.96
C VAL A 60 -16.98 15.36 -12.92
N VAL A 61 -17.03 14.75 -14.09
CA VAL A 61 -17.39 13.35 -14.24
C VAL A 61 -16.13 12.52 -14.01
N PRO A 62 -16.09 11.69 -12.94
CA PRO A 62 -14.91 10.91 -12.64
C PRO A 62 -14.74 9.79 -13.66
N LEU A 63 -13.60 9.79 -14.34
CA LEU A 63 -13.19 8.69 -15.22
C LEU A 63 -12.53 7.59 -14.37
N ILE A 64 -12.69 6.34 -14.81
CA ILE A 64 -11.89 5.23 -14.29
C ILE A 64 -10.45 5.41 -14.78
N VAL A 65 -9.50 5.45 -13.87
CA VAL A 65 -8.07 5.60 -14.20
C VAL A 65 -7.39 4.25 -14.10
N ASP A 66 -6.74 3.83 -15.18
CA ASP A 66 -5.91 2.64 -15.23
C ASP A 66 -4.43 3.07 -15.23
N ALA A 67 -3.73 2.78 -14.14
CA ALA A 67 -2.30 3.06 -13.97
C ALA A 67 -1.49 1.80 -14.23
N SER A 68 -0.32 1.94 -14.83
CA SER A 68 0.56 0.80 -15.13
C SER A 68 1.57 0.57 -14.01
N ILE A 69 2.21 -0.60 -13.99
CA ILE A 69 3.33 -0.90 -13.10
C ILE A 69 4.61 -0.93 -13.94
N ASP A 70 5.65 -0.27 -13.46
CA ASP A 70 6.99 -0.33 -14.05
C ASP A 70 7.52 -1.78 -13.97
N PRO A 71 7.82 -2.44 -15.10
CA PRO A 71 8.31 -3.81 -15.11
C PRO A 71 9.72 -3.98 -14.54
N LEU A 72 10.46 -2.90 -14.29
CA LEU A 72 11.82 -2.93 -13.72
C LEU A 72 11.82 -2.71 -12.21
N THR A 73 11.04 -1.75 -11.74
CA THR A 73 11.06 -1.32 -10.34
C THR A 73 9.87 -1.83 -9.53
N GLY A 74 8.73 -2.08 -10.19
CA GLY A 74 7.44 -2.36 -9.57
C GLY A 74 6.69 -1.11 -9.11
N ASP A 75 7.18 0.10 -9.42
CA ASP A 75 6.52 1.35 -9.07
C ASP A 75 5.24 1.56 -9.91
N LEU A 76 4.22 2.15 -9.30
CA LEU A 76 3.01 2.62 -9.97
C LEU A 76 3.35 3.80 -10.87
N LEU A 77 2.91 3.77 -12.13
CA LEU A 77 3.13 4.82 -13.11
C LEU A 77 1.81 5.46 -13.58
N ASP A 78 1.84 6.78 -13.78
CA ASP A 78 0.78 7.49 -14.51
C ASP A 78 0.83 7.22 -16.02
N GLU A 79 -0.13 7.79 -16.77
CA GLU A 79 -0.21 7.64 -18.23
C GLU A 79 1.00 8.26 -18.97
N ALA A 80 1.67 9.23 -18.36
CA ALA A 80 2.87 9.85 -18.90
C ALA A 80 4.17 9.10 -18.54
N GLY A 81 4.07 8.04 -17.73
CA GLY A 81 5.22 7.26 -17.23
C GLY A 81 5.90 7.87 -16.01
N GLY A 82 5.29 8.87 -15.36
CA GLY A 82 5.74 9.42 -14.09
C GLY A 82 5.41 8.48 -12.93
N VAL A 83 6.24 8.50 -11.87
CA VAL A 83 6.06 7.62 -10.70
C VAL A 83 4.99 8.18 -9.78
N GLY A 84 3.90 7.42 -9.60
CA GLY A 84 2.72 7.82 -8.85
C GLY A 84 1.68 8.49 -9.72
N VAL A 85 0.48 8.69 -9.17
CA VAL A 85 -0.68 9.21 -9.90
C VAL A 85 -1.32 10.33 -9.08
N CYS A 86 -1.63 11.44 -9.75
CA CYS A 86 -2.34 12.56 -9.15
C CYS A 86 -3.85 12.41 -9.37
N PHE A 87 -4.61 12.49 -8.29
CA PHE A 87 -6.07 12.36 -8.28
C PHE A 87 -6.72 13.60 -7.71
N VAL A 88 -7.98 13.84 -8.06
CA VAL A 88 -8.82 14.75 -7.29
C VAL A 88 -9.01 14.18 -5.88
N ALA A 89 -8.94 15.02 -4.85
CA ALA A 89 -9.13 14.58 -3.48
C ALA A 89 -10.54 13.99 -3.29
N GLY A 90 -10.61 12.80 -2.69
CA GLY A 90 -11.84 12.06 -2.46
C GLY A 90 -11.63 10.56 -2.34
N ARG A 91 -12.72 9.80 -2.41
CA ARG A 91 -12.72 8.36 -2.17
C ARG A 91 -12.65 7.56 -3.46
N TYR A 92 -11.79 6.56 -3.47
CA TYR A 92 -11.57 5.67 -4.61
C TYR A 92 -11.61 4.21 -4.17
N GLU A 93 -12.17 3.36 -5.02
CA GLU A 93 -11.92 1.92 -4.98
C GLU A 93 -10.70 1.61 -5.84
N VAL A 94 -9.80 0.80 -5.29
CA VAL A 94 -8.59 0.31 -5.92
C VAL A 94 -8.77 -1.16 -6.25
N THR A 95 -8.57 -1.51 -7.52
CA THR A 95 -8.65 -2.90 -8.02
C THR A 95 -7.38 -3.24 -8.78
N PHE A 96 -6.91 -4.48 -8.65
CA PHE A 96 -5.66 -4.92 -9.25
C PHE A 96 -5.91 -5.91 -10.38
N ARG A 97 -5.16 -5.76 -11.47
CA ARG A 97 -5.16 -6.68 -12.61
C ARG A 97 -3.74 -7.13 -12.87
N PHE A 98 -3.20 -7.89 -11.93
CA PHE A 98 -1.86 -8.45 -12.05
C PHE A 98 -1.88 -9.83 -12.69
N VAL A 99 -0.81 -10.14 -13.42
CA VAL A 99 -0.61 -11.46 -14.01
C VAL A 99 -0.13 -12.42 -12.92
N GLY A 100 -0.84 -13.53 -12.75
CA GLY A 100 -0.40 -14.62 -11.85
C GLY A 100 -0.62 -14.39 -10.35
N VAL A 101 -1.21 -13.26 -9.94
CA VAL A 101 -1.56 -12.99 -8.54
C VAL A 101 -2.91 -12.28 -8.44
N THR A 102 -3.66 -12.58 -7.39
CA THR A 102 -4.89 -11.87 -7.04
C THR A 102 -4.65 -11.04 -5.80
N VAL A 103 -4.91 -9.74 -5.87
CA VAL A 103 -4.87 -8.82 -4.73
C VAL A 103 -6.31 -8.37 -4.46
N PRO A 104 -6.80 -8.47 -3.21
CA PRO A 104 -8.13 -7.97 -2.86
C PRO A 104 -8.27 -6.48 -3.18
N SER A 105 -9.46 -6.09 -3.65
CA SER A 105 -9.78 -4.67 -3.80
C SER A 105 -9.98 -4.02 -2.44
N PHE A 106 -9.70 -2.73 -2.36
CA PHE A 106 -9.94 -1.94 -1.16
C PHE A 106 -10.24 -0.49 -1.50
N GLN A 107 -10.66 0.28 -0.51
CA GLN A 107 -10.96 1.70 -0.68
C GLN A 107 -9.85 2.55 -0.07
N ILE A 108 -9.59 3.69 -0.71
CA ILE A 108 -8.66 4.71 -0.22
C ILE A 108 -9.35 6.07 -0.17
N GLU A 109 -8.79 6.96 0.64
CA GLU A 109 -9.19 8.35 0.70
C GLU A 109 -7.99 9.24 0.37
N VAL A 110 -8.10 10.01 -0.71
CA VAL A 110 -7.08 10.92 -1.19
C VAL A 110 -7.37 12.30 -0.62
N PHE A 111 -6.45 12.83 0.17
CA PHE A 111 -6.51 14.19 0.70
C PHE A 111 -5.52 15.12 -0.03
N ASN A 112 -5.73 16.42 0.16
CA ASN A 112 -4.86 17.46 -0.37
C ASN A 112 -3.48 17.54 0.29
N THR A 113 -3.35 16.93 1.46
CA THR A 113 -2.09 16.79 2.19
C THR A 113 -1.18 15.75 1.57
N HIS A 114 -1.70 14.87 0.70
CA HIS A 114 -0.89 13.92 -0.05
C HIS A 114 -0.20 14.65 -1.21
N THR A 115 1.04 15.05 -0.99
CA THR A 115 1.84 15.76 -2.01
C THR A 115 2.78 14.79 -2.72
N GLU A 116 3.40 15.21 -3.82
CA GLU A 116 4.40 14.39 -4.51
C GLU A 116 5.56 13.95 -3.59
N ARG A 117 5.94 14.80 -2.62
CA ARG A 117 7.00 14.50 -1.63
C ARG A 117 6.52 13.68 -0.44
N ALA A 118 5.21 13.64 -0.20
CA ALA A 118 4.58 12.89 0.87
C ALA A 118 3.27 12.27 0.36
N PRO A 119 3.37 11.28 -0.55
CA PRO A 119 2.20 10.72 -1.21
C PRO A 119 1.44 9.77 -0.29
N LEU A 120 0.19 9.48 -0.63
CA LEU A 120 -0.51 8.33 -0.08
C LEU A 120 0.14 7.05 -0.61
N ASP A 121 0.67 6.23 0.30
CA ASP A 121 1.25 4.93 -0.04
C ASP A 121 0.16 3.84 -0.08
N LEU A 122 -0.07 3.25 -1.26
CA LEU A 122 -1.15 2.27 -1.45
C LEU A 122 -0.96 0.98 -0.64
N PRO A 123 0.23 0.34 -0.58
CA PRO A 123 0.44 -0.82 0.28
C PRO A 123 0.17 -0.51 1.76
N GLY A 124 0.57 0.67 2.24
CA GLY A 124 0.27 1.12 3.61
C GLY A 124 -1.21 1.45 3.86
N ALA A 125 -1.95 1.82 2.81
CA ALA A 125 -3.38 2.12 2.88
C ALA A 125 -4.28 0.87 2.80
N ALA A 126 -3.75 -0.25 2.31
CA ALA A 126 -4.49 -1.50 2.23
C ALA A 126 -4.87 -1.99 3.63
N PRO A 127 -6.14 -2.35 3.91
CA PRO A 127 -6.50 -2.95 5.18
C PRO A 127 -5.76 -4.28 5.30
N LEU A 128 -4.89 -4.38 6.33
CA LEU A 128 -4.26 -5.64 6.74
C LEU A 128 -5.35 -6.59 7.21
N THR A 129 -5.99 -7.28 6.27
CA THR A 129 -6.85 -8.41 6.59
C THR A 129 -5.96 -9.63 6.55
N PRO A 130 -5.47 -10.15 7.70
CA PRO A 130 -4.70 -11.38 7.69
C PRO A 130 -5.55 -12.48 7.05
N ALA A 131 -4.92 -13.33 6.24
CA ALA A 131 -5.60 -14.48 5.66
C ALA A 131 -6.25 -15.31 6.80
N PRO A 132 -7.41 -15.94 6.57
CA PRO A 132 -8.04 -16.82 7.56
C PRO A 132 -7.07 -17.96 7.95
N GLY A 133 -6.36 -17.79 9.07
CA GLY A 133 -5.31 -18.71 9.51
C GLY A 133 -4.13 -18.03 10.21
N GLU A 134 -3.82 -16.77 9.87
CA GLU A 134 -2.79 -16.01 10.58
C GLU A 134 -3.42 -15.23 11.74
N ARG A 135 -3.38 -15.84 12.93
CA ARG A 135 -3.50 -15.10 14.18
C ARG A 135 -2.10 -14.65 14.59
N PHE A 136 -1.92 -13.36 14.86
CA PHE A 136 -0.87 -12.92 15.77
C PHE A 136 -1.20 -13.48 17.16
N VAL A 137 -0.75 -14.70 17.43
CA VAL A 137 -0.85 -15.28 18.75
C VAL A 137 0.26 -14.64 19.58
N VAL A 138 -0.05 -13.56 20.29
CA VAL A 138 0.67 -13.26 21.52
C VAL A 138 0.28 -14.38 22.47
N ASN A 139 1.07 -15.44 22.48
CA ASN A 139 0.79 -16.56 23.35
C ASN A 139 1.04 -16.06 24.78
N GLU A 140 -0.03 -15.87 25.56
CA GLU A 140 0.04 -15.52 26.98
C GLU A 140 1.00 -16.46 27.74
N GLN A 141 1.15 -17.70 27.26
CA GLN A 141 2.15 -18.64 27.75
C GLN A 141 3.59 -18.18 27.48
N VAL A 142 3.90 -17.68 26.28
CA VAL A 142 5.24 -17.14 25.93
C VAL A 142 5.56 -15.90 26.77
N TYR A 143 4.56 -15.05 27.04
CA TYR A 143 4.74 -13.92 27.96
C TYR A 143 5.06 -14.39 29.38
N ARG A 144 4.31 -15.36 29.91
CA ARG A 144 4.54 -15.95 31.24
C ARG A 144 5.87 -16.67 31.33
N ASP A 145 6.26 -17.42 30.31
CA ASP A 145 7.51 -18.15 30.24
C ASP A 145 8.70 -17.18 30.17
N THR A 146 8.56 -16.07 29.45
CA THR A 146 9.57 -15.00 29.39
C THR A 146 9.75 -14.34 30.76
N LEU A 147 8.64 -13.99 31.45
CA LEU A 147 8.70 -13.44 32.80
C LEU A 147 9.34 -14.43 33.80
N ALA A 148 8.98 -15.71 33.72
CA ALA A 148 9.56 -16.75 34.56
C ALA A 148 11.07 -16.96 34.27
N ALA A 149 11.48 -16.89 33.01
CA ALA A 149 12.88 -16.99 32.60
C ALA A 149 13.70 -15.80 33.09
N VAL A 150 13.17 -14.57 33.00
CA VAL A 150 13.81 -13.35 33.51
C VAL A 150 13.99 -13.43 35.03
N LEU A 151 12.96 -13.86 35.77
CA LEU A 151 13.04 -14.05 37.22
C LEU A 151 14.09 -15.09 37.60
N LYS A 152 14.13 -16.23 36.91
CA LYS A 152 15.17 -17.26 37.13
C LYS A 152 16.56 -16.74 36.83
N ALA A 153 16.75 -16.00 35.73
CA ALA A 153 18.03 -15.41 35.37
C ALA A 153 18.52 -14.40 36.42
N GLN A 154 17.64 -13.57 36.97
CA GLN A 154 17.98 -12.63 38.04
C GLN A 154 18.38 -13.33 39.35
N VAL A 155 17.71 -14.43 39.71
CA VAL A 155 18.07 -15.22 40.90
C VAL A 155 19.45 -15.86 40.73
N VAL A 156 19.75 -16.40 39.54
CA VAL A 156 21.07 -16.98 39.24
C VAL A 156 22.16 -15.90 39.26
N ALA A 157 21.89 -14.72 38.67
CA ALA A 157 22.83 -13.60 38.66
C ALA A 157 23.14 -13.09 40.09
N ARG A 158 22.13 -13.00 40.96
CA ARG A 158 22.32 -12.60 42.37
C ARG A 158 23.10 -13.62 43.19
N ARG A 159 22.91 -14.92 42.94
CA ARG A 159 23.70 -15.97 43.62
C ARG A 159 25.17 -15.92 43.22
N ARG A 160 25.47 -15.68 41.94
CA ARG A 160 26.85 -15.52 41.44
C ARG A 160 27.57 -14.25 41.89
N SER A 161 26.86 -13.27 42.44
CA SER A 161 27.45 -12.02 42.94
C SER A 161 27.59 -12.00 44.47
N ALA A 162 27.25 -13.09 45.14
CA ALA A 162 27.39 -13.28 46.58
C ALA A 162 28.45 -14.34 46.97
N ASP A 163 29.00 -15.04 45.97
CA ASP A 163 30.22 -15.87 46.05
C ASP A 163 31.42 -15.06 45.53
#